data_AF-A0A099FB44-F1
#
_entry.id   AF-A0A099FB44-F1
#
_cell.length_a   1.000
_cell.length_b   1.000
_cell.length_c   1.000
_cell.angle_alpha   90.00
_cell.angle_beta   90.00
_cell.angle_gamma   90.00
#
_symmetry.space_group_name_H-M   'P 1'
#
loop_
_entity.id
_entity.type
_entity.pdbx_description
1 polymer ?
#
loop_
_entity_poly.entity_id
_entity_poly.type
_entity_poly.pdbx_seq_one_letter_code
_entity_poly.pdbx_strand_id
1 'polypeptide(L)' 'MNDLAQALDLTRQEGFVVRIAGSFPEHDIPIRVGKYVRAGHVQSETHRMKAELVANRLAEA' A
#
# COMPACT_ATOMS: atom_id res chain seq x y z
N MET A 1 -10.62 -1.06 16.01
CA MET A 1 -10.20 -1.37 14.62
C MET A 1 -11.21 -0.88 13.57
N ASN A 2 -12.50 -0.78 13.87
CA ASN A 2 -13.56 -0.31 12.95
C ASN A 2 -13.46 1.19 12.55
N ASP A 3 -12.78 2.01 13.37
CA ASP A 3 -12.72 3.47 13.19
C ASP A 3 -11.82 3.93 12.03
N LEU A 4 -10.74 3.18 11.76
CA LEU A 4 -9.73 3.59 10.79
C LEU A 4 -10.26 3.61 9.35
N ALA A 5 -11.14 2.64 9.02
CA ALA A 5 -11.76 2.58 7.71
C ALA A 5 -12.85 3.66 7.53
N GLN A 6 -13.52 4.07 8.61
CA GLN A 6 -14.55 5.11 8.59
C GLN A 6 -13.94 6.52 8.51
N ALA A 7 -12.74 6.71 9.09
CA ALA A 7 -12.01 7.97 9.02
C ALA A 7 -11.27 8.19 7.68
N LEU A 8 -11.27 7.21 6.76
CA LEU A 8 -10.60 7.35 5.48
C LEU A 8 -11.37 8.29 4.55
N ASP A 9 -10.72 9.36 4.12
CA ASP A 9 -11.20 10.15 2.99
C ASP A 9 -10.79 9.45 1.69
N LEU A 10 -11.68 8.59 1.18
CA LEU A 10 -11.46 7.80 -0.05
C LEU A 10 -11.32 8.67 -1.32
N THR A 11 -11.54 9.98 -1.24
CA THR A 11 -11.29 10.89 -2.38
C THR A 11 -9.83 11.33 -2.45
N ARG A 12 -9.12 11.32 -1.31
CA ARG A 12 -7.73 11.76 -1.19
C ARG A 12 -6.77 10.62 -0.86
N GLN A 13 -7.26 9.60 -0.18
CA GLN A 13 -6.48 8.47 0.33
C GLN A 13 -6.87 7.21 -0.42
N GLU A 14 -5.85 6.48 -0.87
CA GLU A 14 -6.04 5.23 -1.63
C GLU A 14 -6.47 4.08 -0.73
N GLY A 15 -6.14 4.14 0.56
CA GLY A 15 -6.27 3.02 1.47
C GLY A 15 -5.35 3.16 2.68
N PHE A 16 -5.13 2.04 3.36
CA PHE A 16 -4.23 1.95 4.51
C PHE A 16 -3.59 0.58 4.60
N VAL A 17 -2.45 0.52 5.30
CA VAL A 17 -1.75 -0.72 5.65
C VAL A 17 -1.75 -0.84 7.16
N VAL A 18 -2.12 -2.01 7.68
CA VAL A 18 -2.03 -2.37 9.09
C VAL A 18 -0.98 -3.45 9.22
N ARG A 19 -0.09 -3.28 10.18
CA ARG A 19 0.88 -4.31 10.58
C ARG A 19 0.92 -4.40 12.09
N ILE A 20 1.43 -5.51 12.60
CA ILE A 20 1.80 -5.55 14.01
C ILE A 20 2.91 -4.52 14.30
N ALA A 21 2.84 -3.88 15.46
CA ALA A 21 3.83 -2.87 15.85
C ALA A 21 5.22 -3.47 16.09
N GLY A 22 5.27 -4.73 16.54
CA GLY A 22 6.52 -5.47 16.75
C GLY A 22 7.22 -5.91 15.45
N SER A 23 8.42 -6.45 15.61
CA SER A 23 9.15 -7.12 14.53
C SER A 23 8.56 -8.50 14.24
N PHE A 24 8.76 -8.98 13.02
CA PHE A 24 8.39 -10.32 12.58
C PHE A 24 9.24 -10.73 11.38
N PRO A 25 9.43 -12.04 11.14
CA PRO A 25 10.19 -12.53 10.00
C PRO A 25 9.47 -12.26 8.68
N GLU A 26 10.23 -12.12 7.60
CA GLU A 26 9.68 -11.79 6.27
C GLU A 26 8.60 -12.77 5.80
N HIS A 27 8.76 -14.07 6.08
CA HIS A 27 7.78 -15.09 5.70
C HIS A 27 6.41 -14.93 6.37
N ASP A 28 6.32 -14.14 7.45
CA ASP A 28 5.08 -13.83 8.15
C ASP A 28 4.34 -12.61 7.56
N ILE A 29 4.92 -11.90 6.58
CA ILE A 29 4.27 -10.77 5.91
C ILE A 29 2.83 -11.08 5.46
N PRO A 30 2.53 -12.24 4.83
CA PRO A 30 1.18 -12.55 4.36
C PRO A 30 0.11 -12.59 5.46
N ILE A 31 0.51 -12.85 6.71
CA ILE A 31 -0.41 -13.00 7.85
C ILE A 31 -0.33 -11.85 8.85
N ARG A 32 0.78 -11.09 8.88
CA ARG A 32 1.00 -9.98 9.83
C ARG A 32 0.86 -8.60 9.21
N VAL A 33 0.67 -8.51 7.90
CA VAL A 33 0.40 -7.25 7.18
C VAL A 33 -0.91 -7.37 6.43
N GLY A 34 -1.85 -6.48 6.75
CA GLY A 34 -3.09 -6.29 5.99
C GLY A 34 -3.05 -4.97 5.24
N LYS A 35 -3.65 -4.94 4.04
CA LYS A 35 -3.90 -3.69 3.33
C LYS A 35 -5.35 -3.61 2.90
N TYR A 36 -5.93 -2.41 3.02
CA TYR A 36 -7.20 -2.07 2.42
C TYR A 36 -6.96 -0.99 1.38
N VAL A 37 -7.63 -1.09 0.24
CA VAL A 37 -7.55 -0.14 -0.86
C VAL A 37 -8.97 0.16 -1.34
N ARG A 38 -9.27 1.43 -1.60
CA ARG A 38 -10.56 1.87 -2.11
C ARG A 38 -10.87 1.21 -3.47
N ALA A 39 -12.16 1.02 -3.75
CA ALA A 39 -12.60 0.55 -5.05
C ALA A 39 -12.16 1.53 -6.17
N GLY A 40 -11.81 1.00 -7.34
CA GLY A 40 -11.41 1.82 -8.49
C GLY A 40 -10.04 2.50 -8.37
N HIS A 41 -9.22 2.14 -7.37
CA HIS A 41 -7.88 2.72 -7.19
C HIS A 41 -6.93 2.43 -8.37
N VAL A 42 -7.03 1.24 -9.00
CA VAL A 42 -6.30 0.92 -10.23
C VAL A 42 -7.31 0.91 -11.37
N GLN A 43 -7.23 1.91 -12.23
CA GLN A 43 -8.09 2.03 -13.43
C GLN A 43 -7.38 1.61 -14.72
N SER A 44 -6.13 1.16 -14.63
CA SER A 44 -5.36 0.68 -15.78
C SER A 44 -5.08 -0.81 -15.64
N GLU A 45 -5.45 -1.58 -16.66
CA GLU A 45 -5.07 -2.99 -16.79
C GLU A 45 -3.59 -3.16 -17.13
N THR A 46 -2.87 -2.06 -17.43
CA THR A 46 -1.42 -2.08 -17.62
C THR A 46 -0.75 -2.33 -16.28
N HIS A 47 -0.33 -3.58 -16.08
CA HIS A 47 0.56 -3.97 -15.00
C HIS A 47 1.78 -3.03 -15.01
N ARG A 48 1.99 -2.26 -13.93
CA ARG A 48 3.11 -1.29 -13.84
C ARG A 48 4.50 -1.92 -14.00
N MET A 49 4.61 -3.25 -13.93
CA MET A 49 5.82 -3.98 -14.33
C MET A 49 6.24 -3.73 -15.78
N LYS A 50 5.33 -3.30 -16.67
CA LYS A 50 5.65 -2.94 -18.07
C LYS A 50 5.95 -1.46 -18.28
N ALA A 51 5.88 -0.65 -17.23
CA ALA A 51 6.24 0.77 -17.31
C ALA A 51 7.78 0.92 -17.36
N GLU A 52 8.26 1.96 -18.02
CA GLU A 52 9.69 2.28 -18.03
C GLU A 52 10.18 2.55 -16.60
N LEU A 53 11.34 1.96 -16.24
CA LEU A 53 11.98 2.25 -14.96
C LEU A 53 12.54 3.67 -14.99
N VAL A 54 12.03 4.53 -14.11
CA VAL A 54 12.57 5.87 -13.86
C VAL A 54 13.36 5.85 -12.55
N ALA A 55 14.61 6.32 -12.58
CA ALA A 55 15.47 6.35 -11.41
C ALA A 55 14.89 7.27 -10.31
N ASN A 56 14.74 6.74 -9.10
CA ASN A 56 14.10 7.45 -7.97
C ASN A 56 15.01 8.54 -7.34
N ARG A 57 16.26 8.69 -7.80
CA ARG A 57 17.26 9.71 -7.35
C ARG A 57 17.47 9.82 -5.82
N LEU A 58 16.96 8.88 -5.02
CA LEU A 58 17.04 8.90 -3.55
C LEU A 58 18.45 8.67 -2.98
N ALA A 59 19.41 8.26 -3.81
CA ALA A 59 20.80 8.02 -3.40
C ALA A 59 21.73 9.21 -3.69
N GLU A 60 21.23 10.30 -4.29
CA GLU A 60 21.99 11.52 -4.52
C GLU A 60 21.54 12.59 -3.51
N ALA A 61 22.10 12.52 -2.29
CA ALA A 61 22.02 13.56 -1.27
C ALA A 61 23.40 13.76 -0.63
#